data_AF-A0A3D0G3U1-F1
#
_entry.id   AF-A0A3D0G3U1-F1
#
_cell.length_a   1.000
_cell.length_b   1.000
_cell.length_c   1.000
_cell.angle_alpha   90.00
_cell.angle_beta   90.00
_cell.angle_gamma   90.00
#
_symmetry.space_group_name_H-M   'P 1'
#
loop_
_entity.id
_entity.type
_entity.pdbx_description
1 polymer ?
#
loop_
_entity_poly.entity_id
_entity_poly.type
_entity_poly.pdbx_seq_one_letter_code
_entity_poly.pdbx_strand_id
1 'polypeptide(L)'
;MKLNRGLPFVSVAEAARILAVSTRTVRRLIDSGDLRVEQVDKAILILLDELPTPPPGKGCEEWPMLRLHEVSQLLNDPPARVRALAKSGMLPPVRVGGSNRWFRSDVLAYRDAGDDASK
;
A
#
# COMPACT_ATOMS: atom_id res chain seq x y z
N MET A 1 9.96 -2.28 14.91
CA MET A 1 10.82 -1.31 14.19
C MET A 1 10.11 0.03 14.25
N LYS A 2 10.71 1.04 14.88
CA LYS A 2 10.09 2.37 15.01
C LYS A 2 10.30 3.11 13.69
N LEU A 3 9.22 3.44 12.97
CA LEU A 3 9.29 4.49 11.94
C LEU A 3 9.87 5.73 12.62
N ASN A 4 10.90 6.35 12.02
CA ASN A 4 11.48 7.59 12.55
C ASN A 4 10.40 8.68 12.50
N ARG A 5 9.68 8.86 13.63
CA ARG A 5 8.49 9.73 13.79
C ARG A 5 8.79 11.24 13.68
N GLY A 6 9.77 11.65 12.90
CA GLY A 6 10.14 13.07 12.78
C GLY A 6 10.88 13.47 11.50
N LEU A 7 11.22 12.53 10.62
CA LEU A 7 11.81 12.85 9.32
C LEU A 7 10.78 12.54 8.23
N PRO A 8 10.48 13.46 7.31
CA PRO A 8 9.50 13.28 6.24
C PRO A 8 10.04 12.37 5.12
N PHE A 9 10.94 11.44 5.46
CA PHE A 9 11.72 10.65 4.52
C PHE A 9 11.81 9.20 4.96
N VAL A 10 11.83 8.31 3.99
CA VAL A 10 12.06 6.87 4.18
C VAL A 10 13.11 6.36 3.21
N SER A 11 13.84 5.32 3.60
CA SER A 11 14.79 4.68 2.68
C SER A 11 14.07 3.92 1.56
N VAL A 12 14.79 3.61 0.47
CA VAL A 12 14.29 2.73 -0.60
C VAL A 12 13.80 1.38 -0.07
N ALA A 13 14.49 0.81 0.92
CA ALA A 13 14.07 -0.45 1.54
C ALA A 13 12.76 -0.29 2.31
N GLU A 14 12.59 0.83 3.01
CA GLU A 14 11.37 1.10 3.77
C GLU A 14 10.18 1.39 2.87
N ALA A 15 10.35 2.21 1.83
CA ALA A 15 9.33 2.41 0.81
C ALA A 15 8.92 1.09 0.14
N ALA A 16 9.88 0.20 -0.15
CA ALA A 16 9.58 -1.10 -0.73
C ALA A 16 8.69 -1.96 0.20
N ARG A 17 8.96 -1.91 1.51
CA ARG A 17 8.11 -2.56 2.52
C ARG A 17 6.72 -1.94 2.55
N ILE A 18 6.62 -0.62 2.72
CA ILE A 18 5.35 0.12 2.79
C ILE A 18 4.46 -0.21 1.59
N LEU A 19 5.01 -0.09 0.39
CA LEU A 19 4.32 -0.32 -0.89
C LEU A 19 4.10 -1.80 -1.22
N ALA A 20 4.65 -2.72 -0.42
CA ALA A 20 4.68 -4.15 -0.66
C ALA A 20 5.18 -4.52 -2.08
N VAL A 21 6.29 -3.91 -2.49
CA VAL A 21 6.97 -4.16 -3.76
C VAL A 21 8.45 -4.48 -3.54
N SER A 22 9.17 -4.82 -4.61
CA SER A 22 10.63 -4.99 -4.54
C SER A 22 11.35 -3.64 -4.52
N THR A 23 12.56 -3.59 -3.96
CA THR A 23 13.43 -2.40 -4.05
C THR A 23 13.77 -2.03 -5.48
N ARG A 24 13.87 -3.02 -6.39
CA ARG A 24 14.01 -2.79 -7.84
C ARG A 24 12.81 -2.03 -8.41
N THR A 25 11.60 -2.37 -7.97
CA THR A 25 10.38 -1.66 -8.38
C THR A 25 10.39 -0.23 -7.87
N VAL A 26 10.79 0.00 -6.63
CA VAL A 26 10.93 1.35 -6.07
C VAL A 26 11.95 2.17 -6.86
N ARG A 27 13.13 1.61 -7.15
CA ARG A 27 14.12 2.28 -8.01
C ARG A 27 13.55 2.64 -9.38
N ARG A 28 12.84 1.71 -10.02
CA ARG A 28 12.17 1.99 -11.29
C ARG A 28 11.15 3.13 -11.18
N LEU A 29 10.40 3.21 -10.08
CA LEU A 29 9.45 4.31 -9.83
C LEU A 29 10.16 5.65 -9.64
N ILE A 30 11.33 5.65 -9.02
CA ILE A 30 12.18 6.83 -8.91
C ILE A 30 12.69 7.23 -10.30
N ASP A 31 13.22 6.26 -11.06
CA ASP A 31 13.76 6.48 -12.41
C ASP A 31 12.69 6.98 -13.40
N SER A 32 11.43 6.56 -13.24
CA SER A 32 10.29 7.04 -14.04
C SER A 32 9.72 8.38 -13.57
N GLY A 33 10.16 8.90 -12.42
CA GLY A 33 9.64 10.14 -11.83
C GLY A 33 8.32 9.98 -11.06
N ASP A 34 7.85 8.75 -10.85
CA ASP A 34 6.64 8.45 -10.08
C ASP A 34 6.84 8.59 -8.56
N LEU A 35 8.10 8.65 -8.10
CA LEU A 35 8.45 8.93 -6.71
C LEU A 35 9.53 10.00 -6.65
N ARG A 36 9.24 11.10 -5.97
CA ARG A 36 10.27 12.11 -5.66
C ARG A 36 11.23 11.61 -4.58
N VAL A 37 12.50 11.96 -4.75
CA VAL A 37 13.58 11.59 -3.84
C VAL A 37 14.47 12.78 -3.52
N GLU A 38 15.08 12.71 -2.35
CA GLU A 38 16.23 13.53 -1.98
C GLU A 38 17.47 12.65 -1.84
N GLN A 39 18.60 13.19 -2.28
CA GLN A 39 19.90 12.57 -2.07
C GLN A 39 20.57 13.28 -0.89
N VAL A 40 20.78 12.55 0.20
CA VAL A 40 21.53 13.01 1.37
C VAL A 40 22.80 12.18 1.46
N ASP A 41 23.94 12.85 1.26
CA ASP A 41 25.26 12.24 1.06
C ASP A 41 25.24 11.19 -0.08
N LYS A 42 25.28 9.91 0.29
CA LYS A 42 25.28 8.75 -0.60
C LYS A 42 24.00 7.92 -0.51
N ALA A 43 23.01 8.39 0.28
CA ALA A 43 21.74 7.71 0.47
C ALA A 43 20.63 8.36 -0.37
N ILE A 44 19.79 7.52 -0.98
CA ILE A 44 18.56 7.96 -1.62
C ILE A 44 17.43 7.83 -0.60
N LEU A 45 16.78 8.94 -0.33
CA LEU A 45 15.63 9.05 0.57
C LEU A 45 14.39 9.42 -0.25
N ILE A 46 13.29 8.73 0.01
CA ILE A 46 12.00 8.98 -0.64
C ILE A 46 11.15 9.79 0.34
N LEU A 47 10.50 10.84 -0.15
CA LEU A 47 9.62 11.63 0.72
C LEU A 47 8.40 10.78 1.12
N LEU A 48 7.98 10.90 2.38
CA LEU A 48 6.88 10.10 2.91
C LEU A 48 5.52 10.51 2.33
N ASP A 49 5.35 11.76 1.93
CA ASP A 49 4.15 12.30 1.28
C ASP A 49 3.94 11.77 -0.14
N GLU A 50 4.99 11.28 -0.78
CA GLU A 50 4.94 10.58 -2.07
C GLU A 50 4.37 9.17 -1.94
N LEU A 51 4.34 8.61 -0.74
CA LEU A 51 3.78 7.29 -0.50
C LEU A 51 2.26 7.38 -0.26
N PRO A 52 1.50 6.34 -0.64
CA PRO A 52 0.07 6.28 -0.37
C PRO A 52 -0.24 6.54 1.10
N THR A 53 -1.01 7.60 1.35
CA THR A 53 -1.39 8.02 2.70
C THR A 53 -2.45 7.07 3.26
N PRO A 54 -2.23 6.49 4.46
CA PRO A 54 -3.25 5.70 5.15
C PRO A 54 -4.54 6.49 5.40
N PRO A 55 -5.70 5.83 5.52
CA PRO A 55 -6.93 6.47 5.94
C PRO A 55 -6.77 7.21 7.28
N PRO A 56 -7.49 8.34 7.48
CA PRO A 56 -7.38 9.14 8.69
C PRO A 56 -7.67 8.32 9.95
N GLY A 57 -6.86 8.51 10.99
CA GLY A 57 -6.98 7.80 12.27
C GLY A 57 -6.40 6.38 12.29
N LYS A 58 -5.94 5.82 11.17
CA LYS A 58 -5.32 4.49 11.12
C LYS A 58 -3.78 4.50 11.23
N GLY A 59 -3.16 5.63 10.90
CA GLY A 59 -1.72 5.82 11.07
C GLY A 59 -0.89 4.82 10.27
N CYS A 60 0.35 4.58 10.72
CA CYS A 60 1.31 3.75 10.01
C CYS A 60 1.11 2.23 10.16
N GLU A 61 0.10 1.78 10.91
CA GLU A 61 -0.26 0.37 11.06
C GLU A 61 -0.88 -0.22 9.78
N GLU A 62 -1.33 0.66 8.88
CA GLU A 62 -1.82 0.30 7.55
C GLU A 62 -0.71 -0.12 6.58
N TRP A 63 0.54 0.05 6.99
CA TRP A 63 1.70 -0.41 6.25
C TRP A 63 2.26 -1.69 6.89
N PRO A 64 2.65 -2.69 6.08
CA PRO A 64 2.68 -2.69 4.62
C PRO A 64 1.29 -2.85 3.98
N MET A 65 1.12 -2.30 2.79
CA MET A 65 -0.10 -2.50 2.00
C MET A 65 -0.26 -3.97 1.60
N LEU A 66 -1.50 -4.43 1.45
CA LEU A 66 -1.81 -5.79 1.05
C LEU A 66 -1.68 -5.99 -0.46
N ARG A 67 -1.13 -7.14 -0.84
CA ARG A 67 -1.11 -7.69 -2.20
C ARG A 67 -2.40 -8.45 -2.47
N LEU A 68 -2.69 -8.67 -3.75
CA LEU A 68 -3.91 -9.39 -4.19
C LEU A 68 -4.13 -10.74 -3.49
N HIS A 69 -3.07 -11.54 -3.28
CA HIS A 69 -3.22 -12.84 -2.62
C HIS A 69 -3.51 -12.72 -1.13
N GLU A 70 -2.96 -11.71 -0.45
CA GLU A 70 -3.23 -11.45 0.96
C GLU A 70 -4.67 -10.97 1.15
N VAL A 71 -5.17 -10.11 0.25
CA VAL A 71 -6.59 -9.69 0.23
C VAL A 71 -7.51 -10.90 -0.02
N SER A 72 -7.16 -11.74 -0.99
CA SER A 72 -7.89 -12.98 -1.30
C SER A 72 -8.00 -13.91 -0.09
N GLN A 73 -6.90 -14.10 0.64
CA GLN A 73 -6.89 -14.90 1.87
C GLN A 73 -7.74 -14.24 2.97
N LEU A 74 -7.64 -12.92 3.13
CA LEU A 74 -8.35 -12.20 4.21
C LEU A 74 -9.86 -12.18 4.01
N LEU A 75 -10.32 -12.10 2.76
CA LEU A 75 -11.73 -12.11 2.37
C LEU A 75 -12.28 -13.52 2.14
N ASN A 76 -11.42 -14.56 2.16
CA ASN A 76 -11.76 -15.91 1.75
C ASN A 76 -12.40 -15.97 0.34
N ASP A 77 -11.92 -15.12 -0.56
CA ASP A 77 -12.44 -14.94 -1.92
C ASP A 77 -11.37 -15.27 -2.95
N PRO A 78 -11.70 -15.88 -4.11
CA PRO A 78 -10.71 -16.15 -5.14
C PRO A 78 -10.15 -14.84 -5.73
N PRO A 79 -8.88 -14.80 -6.20
CA PRO A 79 -8.27 -13.58 -6.74
C PRO A 79 -9.06 -12.93 -7.89
N ALA A 80 -9.81 -13.71 -8.68
CA ALA A 80 -10.70 -13.20 -9.72
C ALA A 80 -11.84 -12.34 -9.15
N ARG A 81 -12.43 -12.75 -8.03
CA ARG A 81 -13.47 -12.00 -7.32
C ARG A 81 -12.93 -10.69 -6.77
N VAL A 82 -11.77 -10.72 -6.12
CA VAL A 82 -11.11 -9.50 -5.61
C VAL A 82 -10.82 -8.51 -6.74
N ARG A 83 -10.37 -8.98 -7.91
CA ARG A 83 -10.20 -8.12 -9.10
C ARG A 83 -11.51 -7.52 -9.59
N ALA A 84 -12.60 -8.30 -9.56
CA ALA A 84 -13.93 -7.79 -9.92
C ALA A 84 -14.40 -6.69 -8.96
N LEU A 85 -14.21 -6.88 -7.64
CA LEU A 85 -14.51 -5.87 -6.62
C LEU A 85 -13.70 -4.58 -6.81
N ALA A 86 -12.43 -4.72 -7.17
CA ALA A 86 -11.58 -3.58 -7.50
C ALA A 86 -12.05 -2.84 -8.75
N LYS A 87 -12.51 -3.58 -9.77
CA LYS A 87 -13.04 -3.01 -11.01
C LYS A 87 -14.40 -2.35 -10.82
N SER A 88 -15.26 -2.89 -9.95
CA SER A 88 -16.57 -2.31 -9.63
C SER A 88 -16.49 -1.13 -8.68
N GLY A 89 -15.33 -0.86 -8.09
CA GLY A 89 -15.13 0.20 -7.10
C GLY A 89 -15.59 -0.16 -5.68
N MET A 90 -16.06 -1.38 -5.45
CA MET A 90 -16.49 -1.86 -4.12
C MET A 90 -15.30 -2.07 -3.17
N LEU A 91 -14.13 -2.40 -3.70
CA LEU A 91 -12.88 -2.49 -2.94
C LEU A 91 -11.77 -1.76 -3.70
N PRO A 92 -11.75 -0.41 -3.64
CA PRO A 92 -10.90 0.41 -4.50
C PRO A 92 -9.41 0.15 -4.21
N PRO A 93 -8.61 -0.19 -5.23
CA PRO A 93 -7.18 -0.40 -5.06
C PRO A 93 -6.40 0.92 -5.15
N VAL A 94 -5.25 0.95 -4.50
CA VAL A 94 -4.16 1.89 -4.81
C VAL A 94 -3.26 1.27 -5.88
N ARG A 95 -2.94 2.03 -6.93
CA ARG A 95 -2.05 1.58 -8.01
C ARG A 95 -0.60 1.91 -7.66
N VAL A 96 0.25 0.90 -7.61
CA VAL A 96 1.70 1.04 -7.36
C VAL A 96 2.48 0.27 -8.40
N GLY A 97 3.27 0.96 -9.22
CA GLY A 97 4.16 0.33 -10.22
C GLY A 97 3.45 -0.64 -11.17
N GLY A 98 2.19 -0.36 -11.52
CA GLY A 98 1.36 -1.19 -12.40
C GLY A 98 0.61 -2.33 -11.69
N SER A 99 0.70 -2.45 -10.37
CA SER A 99 -0.02 -3.45 -9.57
C SER A 99 -1.03 -2.81 -8.63
N ASN A 100 -2.08 -3.56 -8.27
CA ASN A 100 -3.05 -3.12 -7.26
C ASN A 100 -2.54 -3.46 -5.85
N ARG A 101 -2.77 -2.55 -4.92
CA ARG A 101 -2.50 -2.65 -3.49
C ARG A 101 -3.72 -2.16 -2.71
N TRP A 102 -3.85 -2.59 -1.47
CA TRP A 102 -4.95 -2.17 -0.61
C TRP A 102 -4.44 -1.87 0.78
N PHE A 103 -5.06 -0.91 1.45
CA PHE A 103 -4.88 -0.77 2.89
C PHE A 103 -5.61 -1.90 3.62
N ARG A 104 -5.08 -2.32 4.76
CA ARG A 104 -5.65 -3.43 5.52
C ARG A 104 -7.02 -3.07 6.06
N SER A 105 -7.16 -1.84 6.59
CA SER A 105 -8.42 -1.33 7.12
C SER A 105 -9.55 -1.34 6.09
N ASP A 106 -9.29 -0.93 4.85
CA ASP A 106 -10.30 -0.92 3.78
C ASP A 106 -10.83 -2.33 3.49
N VAL A 107 -9.93 -3.32 3.46
CA VAL A 107 -10.32 -4.72 3.23
C VAL A 107 -11.12 -5.28 4.40
N LEU A 108 -10.73 -4.96 5.63
CA LEU A 108 -11.47 -5.37 6.82
C LEU A 108 -12.85 -4.71 6.88
N ALA A 109 -12.94 -3.42 6.59
CA ALA A 109 -14.21 -2.70 6.54
C ALA A 109 -15.17 -3.29 5.50
N TYR A 110 -14.66 -3.66 4.31
CA TYR A 110 -15.46 -4.35 3.30
C TYR A 110 -15.98 -5.70 3.80
N ARG A 111 -15.14 -6.49 4.46
CA ARG A 111 -15.53 -7.79 5.02
C ARG A 111 -16.62 -7.64 6.07
N ASP A 112 -16.41 -6.73 7.02
CA ASP A 112 -17.33 -6.53 8.14
C ASP A 112 -18.69 -5.99 7.65
N ALA A 113 -18.71 -5.13 6.62
CA ALA A 113 -19.94 -4.66 5.98
C ALA A 113 -20.72 -5.77 5.23
N GLY A 114 -20.03 -6.80 4.74
CA GLY A 114 -20.66 -7.96 4.10
C GLY A 114 -21.28 -8.93 5.11
N ASP A 115 -20.68 -9.07 6.29
CA ASP A 115 -21.17 -9.92 7.37
C ASP A 115 -22.47 -9.35 8.00
N ASP A 116 -22.60 -8.03 8.09
CA ASP A 116 -23.80 -7.37 8.59
C ASP A 116 -25.02 -7.51 7.66
N ALA A 117 -24.80 -7.76 6.36
CA ALA A 117 -25.89 -8.00 5.41
C ALA A 117 -26.46 -9.44 5.47
N SER A 118 -25.85 -10.33 6.26
CA SER A 118 -26.23 -11.74 6.37
C SER A 118 -26.89 -12.12 7.72
N LYS A 119 -27.23 -11.12 8.57
CA LYS A 119 -27.95 -11.30 9.84
C LYS A 119 -29.34 -10.69 9.78
#